data_AF-A0A6N4X6U5-F1
#
_entry.id   AF-A0A6N4X6U5-F1
#
_cell.length_a   1.000
_cell.length_b   1.000
_cell.length_c   1.000
_cell.angle_alpha   90.00
_cell.angle_beta   90.00
_cell.angle_gamma   90.00
#
_symmetry.space_group_name_H-M   'P 1'
#
loop_
_entity.id
_entity.type
_entity.pdbx_description
1 polymer ?
#
loop_
_entity_poly.entity_id
_entity_poly.type
_entity_poly.pdbx_seq_one_letter_code
_entity_poly.pdbx_strand_id
1 'polypeptide(L)'
;MKKTNLFVCMLLGVFTFGQVGINNTSPKVTLDIAAKNSDGSTREGFLPPRLTGDVLFEAMGTGAYGTDQHGAVVFVTEAASEDNQVGQTTRVDAMGYYYFNEHFDQWWKIGSNNNIYNLDGHLPSARHVNMNTNNLGFVGGRIGIGTVSPDPSAILDLFSKNAGFLPPKMTEAQMNTVLNPAHGLVIYCTDCFGGGTLGCLMLNDSLDPLVPQWGSLCSSNVPTGHIIDLQCASASISGTVHSGVAASGITVTVPYTGGNGGTYPALEFNSTGVTGLKANLDSDHLANGNGSLVFNISGTPSGIGTASFSITVADASCTLDIPVVDFTASVTSLDCSSAVFSPTTITQGMAYTGTLAIPYIGGNGAPYPQQTFTQNGLTFTLPAGTLVAGNGNLVYNITGTATTSGAMVIPINFGGASCNANITVATGNSVMMCMSGNTNRAWATYNLGADTSLDPNIPVKEIHGNYYQWGRIAVAADTDTPSGAISGWNTTPAPNDSWNTGTEAAPIKNTANDPCPSGFRVPTITEWQSLGNNNTVSKVGTFTTGSFTSAIVFSCGANKLTLPMAGARMQLTGLLKNRGIQGFYWSNTIFGSFPGAAYNMYIIGNPNPPIILSNDNGERSDGYPIRCISE
;
A
#
# COMPACT_ATOMS: atom_id res chain seq x y z
N MET A 1 40.02 70.99 -61.31
CA MET A 1 39.51 71.97 -62.30
C MET A 1 40.55 73.05 -62.53
N LYS A 2 40.78 73.44 -63.79
CA LYS A 2 41.72 74.48 -64.21
C LYS A 2 41.20 75.88 -63.79
N LYS A 3 42.11 76.75 -63.36
CA LYS A 3 41.89 78.04 -62.66
C LYS A 3 41.39 79.20 -63.55
N THR A 4 40.32 79.05 -64.34
CA THR A 4 39.94 80.12 -65.30
C THR A 4 38.55 80.73 -65.11
N ASN A 5 37.73 80.27 -64.15
CA ASN A 5 36.35 80.76 -64.01
C ASN A 5 35.99 81.36 -62.64
N LEU A 6 36.97 81.78 -61.82
CA LEU A 6 36.69 82.22 -60.45
C LEU A 6 36.09 83.64 -60.35
N PHE A 7 36.22 84.48 -61.40
CA PHE A 7 35.85 85.89 -61.31
C PHE A 7 34.39 86.22 -61.69
N VAL A 8 33.70 85.34 -62.42
CA VAL A 8 32.32 85.58 -62.90
C VAL A 8 31.25 85.09 -61.91
N CYS A 9 31.61 84.28 -60.91
CA CYS A 9 30.66 83.79 -59.90
C CYS A 9 30.47 84.73 -58.70
N MET A 10 31.16 85.87 -58.61
CA MET A 10 31.12 86.76 -57.44
C MET A 10 29.97 87.78 -57.41
N LEU A 11 29.10 87.85 -58.43
CA LEU A 11 28.11 88.93 -58.58
C LEU A 11 26.64 88.48 -58.72
N LEU A 12 26.32 87.22 -58.44
CA LEU A 12 24.95 86.74 -58.31
C LEU A 12 24.70 86.27 -56.87
N GLY A 13 24.34 87.22 -56.01
CA GLY A 13 23.74 86.94 -54.71
C GLY A 13 22.38 86.29 -54.91
N VAL A 14 22.36 84.96 -54.91
CA VAL A 14 21.15 84.15 -54.81
C VAL A 14 21.31 83.33 -53.55
N PHE A 15 20.30 83.36 -52.68
CA PHE A 15 20.19 82.48 -51.52
C PHE A 15 20.40 81.02 -51.97
N THR A 16 21.61 80.52 -51.81
CA THR A 16 21.95 79.13 -52.07
C THR A 16 22.05 78.47 -50.70
N PHE A 17 21.15 77.53 -50.46
CA PHE A 17 21.10 76.71 -49.26
C PHE A 17 22.50 76.13 -48.99
N GLY A 18 22.93 76.10 -47.72
CA GLY A 18 24.25 75.59 -47.31
C GLY A 18 24.44 74.07 -47.53
N GLN A 19 23.65 73.46 -48.41
CA GLN A 19 23.66 72.05 -48.73
C GLN A 19 24.40 71.82 -50.05
N VAL A 20 25.40 70.94 -50.01
CA VAL A 20 26.17 70.51 -51.18
C VAL A 20 25.61 69.17 -51.66
N GLY A 21 25.02 69.16 -52.85
CA GLY A 21 24.63 67.93 -53.54
C GLY A 21 25.72 67.46 -54.50
N ILE A 22 26.10 66.19 -54.42
CA ILE A 22 26.94 65.52 -55.43
C ILE A 22 26.05 64.53 -56.17
N ASN A 23 25.87 64.75 -57.48
CA ASN A 23 24.90 64.04 -58.33
C ASN A 23 23.44 64.10 -57.82
N ASN A 24 23.11 65.04 -56.92
CA ASN A 24 21.77 65.29 -56.40
C ASN A 24 21.41 66.77 -56.55
N THR A 25 20.37 67.08 -57.33
CA THR A 25 19.92 68.46 -57.58
C THR A 25 18.99 69.01 -56.50
N SER A 26 18.58 68.17 -55.55
CA SER A 26 17.75 68.54 -54.39
C SER A 26 18.31 67.87 -53.12
N PRO A 27 19.50 68.32 -52.66
CA PRO A 27 20.15 67.73 -51.48
C PRO A 27 19.29 67.90 -50.24
N LYS A 28 19.11 66.84 -49.46
CA LYS A 28 18.26 66.85 -48.25
C LYS A 28 19.04 67.16 -46.98
N VAL A 29 20.37 67.11 -47.03
CA VAL A 29 21.30 67.33 -45.92
C VAL A 29 22.49 68.17 -46.37
N THR A 30 23.32 68.64 -45.44
CA THR A 30 24.47 69.53 -45.72
C THR A 30 25.44 68.97 -46.76
N LEU A 31 25.62 67.65 -46.83
CA LEU A 31 26.30 66.95 -47.92
C LEU A 31 25.48 65.72 -48.33
N ASP A 32 24.87 65.76 -49.50
CA ASP A 32 24.02 64.68 -50.03
C ASP A 32 24.67 64.10 -51.31
N ILE A 33 25.18 62.88 -51.22
CA ILE A 33 25.85 62.18 -52.31
C ILE A 33 24.91 61.10 -52.86
N ALA A 34 24.37 61.32 -54.05
CA ALA A 34 23.55 60.34 -54.75
C ALA A 34 24.38 59.55 -55.77
N ALA A 35 24.00 58.29 -56.00
CA ALA A 35 24.54 57.50 -57.09
C ALA A 35 24.15 58.13 -58.43
N LYS A 36 25.09 58.22 -59.38
CA LYS A 36 24.77 58.64 -60.75
C LYS A 36 23.89 57.60 -61.46
N ASN A 37 24.24 56.32 -61.35
CA ASN A 37 23.40 55.20 -61.77
C ASN A 37 23.21 54.22 -60.59
N SER A 38 21.97 53.81 -60.32
CA SER A 38 21.65 52.86 -59.24
C SER A 38 21.70 51.39 -59.67
N ASP A 39 22.09 51.11 -60.91
CA ASP A 39 22.17 49.77 -61.51
C ASP A 39 23.53 49.08 -61.32
N GLY A 40 24.48 49.75 -60.66
CA GLY A 40 25.84 49.25 -60.43
C GLY A 40 26.77 49.35 -61.65
N SER A 41 26.35 50.01 -62.74
CA SER A 41 27.18 50.20 -63.95
C SER A 41 28.34 51.19 -63.77
N THR A 42 28.28 52.02 -62.72
CA THR A 42 29.27 53.06 -62.40
C THR A 42 29.85 52.85 -61.01
N ARG A 43 31.08 53.33 -60.81
CA ARG A 43 31.75 53.32 -59.50
C ARG A 43 31.18 54.46 -58.66
N GLU A 44 30.26 54.13 -57.76
CA GLU A 44 29.59 55.08 -56.86
C GLU A 44 30.16 54.92 -55.43
N GLY A 45 30.21 56.01 -54.66
CA GLY A 45 30.62 55.97 -53.25
C GLY A 45 31.41 57.19 -52.79
N PHE A 46 31.76 57.20 -51.50
CA PHE A 46 32.59 58.21 -50.87
C PHE A 46 33.83 57.55 -50.25
N LEU A 47 35.01 58.13 -50.47
CA LEU A 47 36.25 57.72 -49.84
C LEU A 47 36.65 58.76 -48.78
N PRO A 48 36.53 58.46 -47.47
CA PRO A 48 37.09 59.32 -46.44
C PRO A 48 38.63 59.26 -46.45
N PRO A 49 39.30 60.19 -45.73
CA PRO A 49 40.74 60.10 -45.48
C PRO A 49 41.15 58.71 -44.99
N ARG A 50 42.24 58.19 -45.56
CA ARG A 50 42.79 56.87 -45.23
C ARG A 50 44.06 57.04 -44.43
N LEU A 51 44.09 56.49 -43.22
CA LEU A 51 45.19 56.63 -42.26
C LEU A 51 45.48 55.25 -41.64
N THR A 52 46.71 54.98 -41.17
CA THR A 52 46.95 53.81 -40.31
C THR A 52 46.59 54.14 -38.87
N GLY A 53 46.38 53.13 -38.03
CA GLY A 53 46.12 53.34 -36.61
C GLY A 53 47.29 54.02 -35.90
N ASP A 54 48.53 53.71 -36.27
CA ASP A 54 49.72 54.36 -35.71
C ASP A 54 49.80 55.84 -36.10
N VAL A 55 49.36 56.23 -37.30
CA VAL A 55 49.27 57.66 -37.69
C VAL A 55 48.21 58.40 -36.86
N LEU A 56 47.10 57.75 -36.52
CA LEU A 56 46.11 58.32 -35.61
C LEU A 56 46.64 58.44 -34.17
N PHE A 57 47.47 57.49 -33.73
CA PHE A 57 48.14 57.53 -32.45
C PHE A 57 49.14 58.69 -32.37
N GLU A 58 49.94 58.92 -33.42
CA GLU A 58 50.83 60.09 -33.51
C GLU A 58 50.04 61.41 -33.51
N ALA A 59 48.90 61.45 -34.20
CA ALA A 59 48.05 62.63 -34.29
C ALA A 59 47.51 63.07 -32.91
N MET A 60 47.25 62.12 -32.01
CA MET A 60 46.91 62.40 -30.60
C MET A 60 48.02 63.21 -29.90
N GLY A 61 49.29 62.87 -30.13
CA GLY A 61 50.43 63.57 -29.54
C GLY A 61 50.54 65.05 -29.96
N THR A 62 49.96 65.39 -31.11
CA THR A 62 49.87 66.78 -31.60
C THR A 62 48.56 67.50 -31.28
N GLY A 63 47.59 66.79 -30.67
CA GLY A 63 46.25 67.33 -30.41
C GLY A 63 45.44 67.61 -31.69
N ALA A 64 45.71 66.87 -32.78
CA ALA A 64 45.11 67.14 -34.09
C ALA A 64 43.60 66.82 -34.15
N TYR A 65 43.10 65.98 -33.25
CA TYR A 65 41.69 65.63 -33.13
C TYR A 65 41.20 66.02 -31.74
N GLY A 66 40.28 66.99 -31.70
CA GLY A 66 39.62 67.47 -30.47
C GLY A 66 38.14 67.76 -30.73
N THR A 67 37.56 68.66 -29.93
CA THR A 67 36.12 68.97 -29.97
C THR A 67 35.59 69.31 -31.37
N ASP A 68 36.36 70.06 -32.16
CA ASP A 68 35.96 70.48 -33.51
C ASP A 68 35.95 69.34 -34.54
N GLN A 69 36.61 68.21 -34.24
CA GLN A 69 36.67 67.03 -35.09
C GLN A 69 35.71 65.93 -34.63
N HIS A 70 34.80 66.20 -33.68
CA HIS A 70 33.78 65.22 -33.32
C HIS A 70 32.98 64.78 -34.55
N GLY A 71 32.87 63.47 -34.75
CA GLY A 71 32.21 62.88 -35.91
C GLY A 71 33.06 62.83 -37.17
N ALA A 72 34.35 63.22 -37.12
CA ALA A 72 35.28 63.04 -38.23
C ALA A 72 35.39 61.55 -38.58
N VAL A 73 35.19 61.21 -39.85
CA VAL A 73 35.24 59.82 -40.33
C VAL A 73 36.52 59.59 -41.11
N VAL A 74 37.22 58.50 -40.76
CA VAL A 74 38.41 58.03 -41.47
C VAL A 74 38.25 56.55 -41.79
N PHE A 75 38.98 56.09 -42.80
CA PHE A 75 39.17 54.67 -43.03
C PHE A 75 40.57 54.27 -42.55
N VAL A 76 40.62 53.47 -41.50
CA VAL A 76 41.85 52.91 -40.96
C VAL A 76 42.31 51.78 -41.87
N THR A 77 43.47 51.94 -42.51
CA THR A 77 44.01 50.97 -43.47
C THR A 77 44.76 49.81 -42.81
N GLU A 78 45.22 50.00 -41.59
CA GLU A 78 45.96 49.04 -40.77
C GLU A 78 45.74 49.38 -39.30
N ALA A 79 45.64 48.38 -38.41
CA ALA A 79 45.45 48.59 -36.97
C ALA A 79 46.58 49.45 -36.37
N ALA A 80 46.34 50.06 -35.22
CA ALA A 80 47.43 50.57 -34.41
C ALA A 80 48.21 49.36 -33.85
N SER A 81 49.53 49.47 -33.79
CA SER A 81 50.38 48.51 -33.09
C SER A 81 49.86 48.31 -31.66
N GLU A 82 49.98 47.10 -31.08
CA GLU A 82 49.37 46.79 -29.76
C GLU A 82 49.75 47.81 -28.67
N ASP A 83 51.02 48.24 -28.62
CA ASP A 83 51.50 49.25 -27.67
C ASP A 83 50.92 50.66 -27.91
N ASN A 84 50.45 50.94 -29.13
CA ASN A 84 49.85 52.21 -29.55
C ASN A 84 48.31 52.20 -29.44
N GLN A 85 47.69 51.09 -29.02
CA GLN A 85 46.25 51.02 -28.75
C GLN A 85 45.92 51.60 -27.36
N VAL A 86 46.24 52.88 -27.18
CA VAL A 86 46.01 53.64 -25.95
C VAL A 86 45.44 55.02 -26.27
N GLY A 87 44.83 55.70 -25.28
CA GLY A 87 44.23 57.02 -25.48
C GLY A 87 43.20 57.04 -26.61
N GLN A 88 43.35 57.96 -27.57
CA GLN A 88 42.45 58.11 -28.71
C GLN A 88 42.35 56.85 -29.59
N THR A 89 43.42 56.06 -29.68
CA THR A 89 43.50 54.87 -30.53
C THR A 89 43.23 53.56 -29.81
N THR A 90 42.77 53.60 -28.55
CA THR A 90 42.47 52.40 -27.73
C THR A 90 41.61 51.35 -28.43
N ARG A 91 40.72 51.75 -29.35
CA ARG A 91 39.80 50.86 -30.06
C ARG A 91 40.17 50.63 -31.53
N VAL A 92 41.33 51.11 -31.98
CA VAL A 92 41.80 51.02 -33.37
C VAL A 92 42.63 49.74 -33.55
N ASP A 93 41.98 48.61 -33.27
CA ASP A 93 42.56 47.26 -33.22
C ASP A 93 42.53 46.51 -34.57
N ALA A 94 41.86 47.07 -35.58
CA ALA A 94 41.71 46.44 -36.87
C ALA A 94 41.42 47.46 -37.98
N MET A 95 41.72 47.08 -39.23
CA MET A 95 41.29 47.84 -40.41
C MET A 95 39.77 48.07 -40.40
N GLY A 96 39.32 49.26 -40.82
CA GLY A 96 37.89 49.57 -40.91
C GLY A 96 37.57 51.06 -40.94
N TYR A 97 36.28 51.40 -41.01
CA TYR A 97 35.82 52.78 -40.85
C TYR A 97 35.77 53.14 -39.37
N TYR A 98 36.22 54.34 -39.02
CA TYR A 98 36.19 54.87 -37.66
C TYR A 98 35.64 56.29 -37.67
N TYR A 99 34.91 56.67 -36.62
CA TYR A 99 34.58 58.06 -36.34
C TYR A 99 35.22 58.51 -35.03
N PHE A 100 35.63 59.78 -34.96
CA PHE A 100 36.17 60.36 -33.73
C PHE A 100 35.04 60.74 -32.78
N ASN A 101 35.03 60.16 -31.58
CA ASN A 101 34.10 60.49 -30.51
C ASN A 101 34.85 61.32 -29.46
N GLU A 102 34.60 62.62 -29.41
CA GLU A 102 35.28 63.57 -28.54
C GLU A 102 34.87 63.39 -27.08
N HIS A 103 33.63 62.96 -26.82
CA HIS A 103 33.08 62.74 -25.48
C HIS A 103 33.85 61.65 -24.74
N PHE A 104 34.37 60.66 -25.48
CA PHE A 104 35.24 59.61 -24.95
C PHE A 104 36.71 59.80 -25.32
N ASP A 105 37.04 60.89 -26.03
CA ASP A 105 38.35 61.15 -26.62
C ASP A 105 38.93 59.91 -27.33
N GLN A 106 38.14 59.27 -28.19
CA GLN A 106 38.42 57.95 -28.76
C GLN A 106 37.88 57.79 -30.19
N TRP A 107 38.62 57.04 -31.01
CA TRP A 107 38.15 56.54 -32.31
C TRP A 107 37.26 55.33 -32.13
N TRP A 108 36.01 55.40 -32.60
CA TRP A 108 35.05 54.30 -32.53
C TRP A 108 34.84 53.69 -33.90
N LYS A 109 34.97 52.36 -33.99
CA LYS A 109 34.75 51.64 -35.23
C LYS A 109 33.29 51.77 -35.66
N ILE A 110 33.08 52.17 -36.91
CA ILE A 110 31.76 52.22 -37.55
C ILE A 110 31.44 50.80 -38.02
N GLY A 111 30.44 50.20 -37.37
CA GLY A 111 30.09 48.79 -37.55
C GLY A 111 30.99 47.88 -36.70
N SER A 112 30.38 47.15 -35.76
CA SER A 112 31.02 46.04 -35.07
C SER A 112 30.47 44.75 -35.64
N ASN A 113 31.35 43.81 -35.99
CA ASN A 113 30.90 42.44 -36.30
C ASN A 113 30.45 41.69 -35.04
N ASN A 114 30.66 42.26 -33.84
CA ASN A 114 30.37 41.63 -32.56
C ASN A 114 28.89 41.26 -32.46
N ASN A 115 28.65 39.97 -32.37
CA ASN A 115 27.35 39.35 -32.15
C ASN A 115 27.55 38.12 -31.24
N ILE A 116 26.46 37.45 -30.87
CA ILE A 116 26.50 36.28 -29.97
C ILE A 116 27.35 35.11 -30.50
N TYR A 117 27.72 35.12 -31.78
CA TYR A 117 28.48 34.04 -32.43
C TYR A 117 29.99 34.26 -32.43
N ASN A 118 30.48 35.48 -32.17
CA ASN A 118 31.91 35.78 -32.32
C ASN A 118 32.54 36.51 -31.12
N LEU A 119 31.79 36.76 -30.05
CA LEU A 119 32.33 37.19 -28.77
C LEU A 119 31.39 36.83 -27.61
N ASP A 120 31.94 36.39 -26.48
CA ASP A 120 31.17 36.18 -25.25
C ASP A 120 30.66 37.54 -24.72
N GLY A 121 29.34 37.72 -24.71
CA GLY A 121 28.69 38.94 -24.26
C GLY A 121 28.26 38.87 -22.80
N HIS A 122 28.41 39.98 -22.06
CA HIS A 122 27.80 40.15 -20.74
C HIS A 122 26.47 40.91 -20.87
N LEU A 123 25.37 40.35 -20.34
CA LEU A 123 24.08 41.03 -20.24
C LEU A 123 23.97 41.68 -18.85
N PRO A 124 23.89 43.02 -18.74
CA PRO A 124 23.85 43.71 -17.44
C PRO A 124 22.54 43.51 -16.68
N SER A 125 21.52 42.94 -17.35
CA SER A 125 20.22 42.60 -16.77
C SER A 125 19.63 41.40 -17.51
N ALA A 126 18.63 40.76 -16.90
CA ALA A 126 17.83 39.74 -17.56
C ALA A 126 17.23 40.30 -18.87
N ARG A 127 17.25 39.50 -19.93
CA ARG A 127 16.52 39.78 -21.16
C ARG A 127 15.40 38.77 -21.31
N HIS A 128 14.20 39.28 -21.58
CA HIS A 128 13.06 38.44 -21.93
C HIS A 128 13.00 38.30 -23.46
N VAL A 129 12.96 37.07 -23.96
CA VAL A 129 12.71 36.77 -25.37
C VAL A 129 11.23 36.42 -25.52
N ASN A 130 10.45 37.30 -26.15
CA ASN A 130 9.06 36.98 -26.51
C ASN A 130 9.04 36.35 -27.91
N MET A 131 8.58 35.10 -27.99
CA MET A 131 8.54 34.33 -29.23
C MET A 131 7.20 34.39 -29.95
N ASN A 132 6.14 34.89 -29.31
CA ASN A 132 4.76 34.68 -29.74
C ASN A 132 4.51 33.20 -30.08
N THR A 133 4.17 32.87 -31.34
CA THR A 133 3.92 31.50 -31.81
C THR A 133 5.15 30.80 -32.41
N ASN A 134 6.35 31.39 -32.31
CA ASN A 134 7.58 30.84 -32.89
C ASN A 134 8.37 30.00 -31.88
N ASN A 135 9.32 29.18 -32.37
CA ASN A 135 10.21 28.34 -31.56
C ASN A 135 11.66 28.88 -31.57
N LEU A 136 12.35 28.80 -30.43
CA LEU A 136 13.80 29.08 -30.33
C LEU A 136 14.52 27.74 -30.24
N GLY A 137 15.09 27.30 -31.36
CA GLY A 137 15.87 26.09 -31.43
C GLY A 137 17.37 26.39 -31.35
N PHE A 138 18.09 25.60 -30.57
CA PHE A 138 19.55 25.51 -30.63
C PHE A 138 19.90 24.22 -31.37
N VAL A 139 20.60 24.33 -32.50
CA VAL A 139 20.94 23.17 -33.35
C VAL A 139 22.44 22.91 -33.27
N GLY A 140 22.83 21.68 -32.94
CA GLY A 140 24.22 21.22 -32.97
C GLY A 140 25.10 21.61 -31.77
N GLY A 141 24.52 22.13 -30.68
CA GLY A 141 25.24 22.54 -29.46
C GLY A 141 24.66 21.96 -28.17
N ARG A 142 25.45 21.95 -27.09
CA ARG A 142 25.02 21.65 -25.72
C ARG A 142 24.59 22.92 -25.01
N ILE A 143 23.56 22.86 -24.18
CA ILE A 143 23.07 23.97 -23.37
C ILE A 143 23.52 23.76 -21.93
N GLY A 144 24.33 24.68 -21.40
CA GLY A 144 24.67 24.76 -19.99
C GLY A 144 23.87 25.86 -19.30
N ILE A 145 23.23 25.53 -18.18
CA ILE A 145 22.63 26.53 -17.29
C ILE A 145 23.37 26.46 -15.95
N GLY A 146 24.08 27.53 -15.59
CA GLY A 146 24.92 27.58 -14.39
C GLY A 146 26.28 26.90 -14.54
N THR A 147 26.61 26.37 -15.72
CA THR A 147 27.92 25.82 -16.09
C THR A 147 28.34 26.35 -17.46
N VAL A 148 29.64 26.64 -17.61
CA VAL A 148 30.25 27.03 -18.91
C VAL A 148 30.82 25.83 -19.66
N SER A 149 30.90 24.68 -19.01
CA SER A 149 31.40 23.43 -19.59
C SER A 149 30.35 22.33 -19.34
N PRO A 150 29.26 22.29 -20.13
CA PRO A 150 28.30 21.21 -20.05
C PRO A 150 28.98 19.86 -20.23
N ASP A 151 28.59 18.88 -19.42
CA ASP A 151 29.11 17.52 -19.53
C ASP A 151 28.99 16.99 -20.99
N PRO A 152 30.04 16.38 -21.56
CA PRO A 152 30.02 15.89 -22.94
C PRO A 152 28.89 14.90 -23.26
N SER A 153 28.34 14.23 -22.24
CA SER A 153 27.22 13.27 -22.37
C SER A 153 25.83 13.92 -22.38
N ALA A 154 25.70 15.22 -22.08
CA ALA A 154 24.42 15.90 -21.91
C ALA A 154 24.15 16.95 -22.98
N ILE A 155 22.95 16.95 -23.56
CA ILE A 155 22.47 18.07 -24.41
C ILE A 155 22.04 19.26 -23.55
N LEU A 156 21.50 19.00 -22.36
CA LEU A 156 21.16 20.01 -21.35
C LEU A 156 21.85 19.64 -20.03
N ASP A 157 22.70 20.54 -19.52
CA ASP A 157 23.38 20.39 -18.24
C ASP A 157 23.00 21.55 -17.30
N LEU A 158 22.54 21.21 -16.09
CA LEU A 158 22.03 22.16 -15.11
C LEU A 158 22.90 22.07 -13.85
N PHE A 159 23.69 23.12 -13.56
CA PHE A 159 24.48 23.21 -12.34
C PHE A 159 23.96 24.32 -11.42
N SER A 160 23.63 23.96 -10.18
CA SER A 160 23.30 24.91 -9.14
C SER A 160 23.62 24.32 -7.77
N LYS A 161 24.02 25.19 -6.83
CA LYS A 161 24.21 24.80 -5.42
C LYS A 161 22.92 24.94 -4.59
N ASN A 162 21.98 25.79 -5.05
CA ASN A 162 20.85 26.26 -4.24
C ASN A 162 19.49 26.23 -4.99
N ALA A 163 19.45 25.75 -6.23
CA ALA A 163 18.23 25.67 -7.04
C ALA A 163 18.13 24.30 -7.74
N GLY A 164 16.91 23.88 -8.06
CA GLY A 164 16.64 22.59 -8.73
C GLY A 164 15.98 22.75 -10.10
N PHE A 165 15.77 21.62 -10.77
CA PHE A 165 15.00 21.54 -12.01
C PHE A 165 13.52 21.29 -11.70
N LEU A 166 12.64 22.16 -12.20
CA LEU A 166 11.19 21.99 -12.10
C LEU A 166 10.66 21.49 -13.46
N PRO A 167 10.43 20.17 -13.65
CA PRO A 167 9.82 19.67 -14.87
C PRO A 167 8.36 20.17 -15.00
N PRO A 168 7.73 20.04 -16.18
CA PRO A 168 6.32 20.39 -16.34
C PRO A 168 5.44 19.72 -15.27
N LYS A 169 4.67 20.55 -14.55
CA LYS A 169 3.74 20.09 -13.52
C LYS A 169 2.33 20.07 -14.06
N MET A 170 1.60 18.99 -13.81
CA MET A 170 0.22 18.82 -14.27
C MET A 170 -0.54 17.84 -13.38
N THR A 171 -1.87 17.87 -13.42
CA THR A 171 -2.70 16.85 -12.76
C THR A 171 -2.71 15.55 -13.55
N GLU A 172 -3.16 14.46 -12.95
CA GLU A 172 -3.35 13.18 -13.62
C GLU A 172 -4.29 13.33 -14.83
N ALA A 173 -5.38 14.08 -14.65
CA ALA A 173 -6.31 14.37 -15.74
C ALA A 173 -5.63 15.10 -16.91
N GLN A 174 -4.76 16.07 -16.63
CA GLN A 174 -4.01 16.80 -17.65
C GLN A 174 -2.92 15.93 -18.29
N MET A 175 -2.20 15.14 -17.49
CA MET A 175 -1.19 14.18 -17.96
C MET A 175 -1.79 13.19 -18.96
N ASN A 176 -2.99 12.67 -18.68
CA ASN A 176 -3.69 11.74 -19.56
C ASN A 176 -4.22 12.38 -20.86
N THR A 177 -4.22 13.72 -20.96
CA THR A 177 -4.59 14.44 -22.19
C THR A 177 -3.40 14.75 -23.10
N VAL A 178 -2.17 14.42 -22.69
CA VAL A 178 -0.98 14.60 -23.53
C VAL A 178 -1.08 13.66 -24.73
N LEU A 179 -1.27 14.24 -25.92
CA LEU A 179 -1.34 13.50 -27.17
C LEU A 179 0.05 13.06 -27.62
N ASN A 180 0.19 11.77 -27.93
CA ASN A 180 1.42 11.14 -28.41
C ASN A 180 2.68 11.47 -27.60
N PRO A 181 2.70 11.20 -26.28
CA PRO A 181 3.87 11.50 -25.47
C PRO A 181 5.07 10.68 -25.96
N ALA A 182 6.22 11.34 -26.12
CA ALA A 182 7.45 10.67 -26.53
C ALA A 182 7.92 9.65 -25.48
N HIS A 183 8.59 8.58 -25.93
CA HIS A 183 9.31 7.68 -25.03
C HIS A 183 10.38 8.45 -24.27
N GLY A 184 10.42 8.30 -22.94
CA GLY A 184 11.31 9.04 -22.06
C GLY A 184 10.82 10.44 -21.65
N LEU A 185 9.57 10.82 -21.98
CA LEU A 185 9.00 12.10 -21.52
C LEU A 185 8.87 12.13 -19.99
N VAL A 186 9.46 13.15 -19.36
CA VAL A 186 9.43 13.36 -17.91
C VAL A 186 8.51 14.51 -17.53
N ILE A 187 7.58 14.27 -16.60
CA ILE A 187 6.68 15.27 -16.03
C ILE A 187 6.54 15.05 -14.52
N TYR A 188 6.04 16.04 -13.78
CA TYR A 188 5.64 15.86 -12.38
C TYR A 188 4.12 15.91 -12.27
N CYS A 189 3.51 14.77 -11.94
CA CYS A 189 2.08 14.67 -11.70
C CYS A 189 1.77 15.13 -10.27
N THR A 190 0.86 16.09 -10.07
CA THR A 190 0.65 16.70 -8.75
C THR A 190 -0.30 15.92 -7.84
N ASP A 191 -1.12 15.03 -8.39
CA ASP A 191 -2.24 14.37 -7.71
C ASP A 191 -2.41 12.88 -8.08
N CYS A 192 -1.42 12.25 -8.73
CA CYS A 192 -1.51 10.85 -9.15
C CYS A 192 -1.54 9.82 -7.99
N PHE A 193 -1.27 10.22 -6.75
CA PHE A 193 -1.15 9.30 -5.60
C PHE A 193 -1.90 9.78 -4.36
N GLY A 194 -2.11 8.87 -3.39
CA GLY A 194 -2.68 9.19 -2.08
C GLY A 194 -4.11 9.74 -2.14
N GLY A 195 -4.93 9.27 -3.09
CA GLY A 195 -6.30 9.75 -3.27
C GLY A 195 -6.40 11.20 -3.78
N GLY A 196 -5.43 11.66 -4.60
CA GLY A 196 -5.45 13.00 -5.19
C GLY A 196 -4.65 14.06 -4.42
N THR A 197 -3.87 13.65 -3.41
CA THR A 197 -3.20 14.58 -2.49
C THR A 197 -1.67 14.54 -2.57
N LEU A 198 -1.11 13.52 -3.23
CA LEU A 198 0.33 13.34 -3.37
C LEU A 198 0.73 13.34 -4.85
N GLY A 199 1.84 14.01 -5.14
CA GLY A 199 2.44 14.08 -6.47
C GLY A 199 3.66 13.17 -6.63
N CYS A 200 4.05 12.93 -7.89
CA CYS A 200 5.24 12.17 -8.23
C CYS A 200 5.82 12.54 -9.60
N LEU A 201 7.12 12.32 -9.78
CA LEU A 201 7.77 12.33 -11.09
C LEU A 201 7.34 11.10 -11.91
N MET A 202 6.85 11.35 -13.12
CA MET A 202 6.36 10.34 -14.05
C MET A 202 7.23 10.33 -15.30
N LEU A 203 7.57 9.13 -15.77
CA LEU A 203 8.29 8.87 -17.01
C LEU A 203 7.37 8.10 -17.96
N ASN A 204 7.19 8.58 -19.19
CA ASN A 204 6.50 7.79 -20.21
C ASN A 204 7.46 6.72 -20.75
N ASP A 205 7.22 5.46 -20.40
CA ASP A 205 8.04 4.32 -20.84
C ASP A 205 7.43 3.58 -22.04
N SER A 206 6.40 4.15 -22.66
CA SER A 206 5.76 3.50 -23.80
C SER A 206 6.68 3.49 -25.02
N LEU A 207 6.82 2.30 -25.61
CA LEU A 207 7.42 2.10 -26.94
C LEU A 207 6.40 2.35 -28.07
N ASP A 208 5.10 2.44 -27.76
CA ASP A 208 4.05 2.79 -28.71
C ASP A 208 3.65 4.27 -28.54
N PRO A 209 3.95 5.15 -29.50
CA PRO A 209 3.65 6.58 -29.38
C PRO A 209 2.14 6.88 -29.35
N LEU A 210 1.26 5.93 -29.65
CA LEU A 210 -0.19 6.11 -29.57
C LEU A 210 -0.80 5.70 -28.22
N VAL A 211 -0.04 4.99 -27.38
CA VAL A 211 -0.53 4.44 -26.11
C VAL A 211 0.43 4.87 -24.99
N PRO A 212 0.13 5.91 -24.21
CA PRO A 212 0.98 6.31 -23.09
C PRO A 212 1.10 5.21 -22.03
N GLN A 213 2.31 5.07 -21.46
CA GLN A 213 2.59 4.20 -20.31
C GLN A 213 3.41 4.99 -19.28
N TRP A 214 2.73 5.58 -18.31
CA TRP A 214 3.36 6.40 -17.28
C TRP A 214 3.86 5.55 -16.12
N GLY A 215 5.19 5.44 -15.98
CA GLY A 215 5.86 4.85 -14.82
C GLY A 215 6.21 5.91 -13.77
N SER A 216 6.02 5.61 -12.48
CA SER A 216 6.40 6.50 -11.38
C SER A 216 7.84 6.28 -10.93
N LEU A 217 8.57 7.38 -10.70
CA LEU A 217 9.96 7.37 -10.23
C LEU A 217 10.11 7.77 -8.76
N CYS A 218 9.00 7.86 -8.02
CA CYS A 218 9.05 8.05 -6.58
C CYS A 218 9.02 6.69 -5.91
N SER A 219 9.96 6.48 -4.97
CA SER A 219 9.72 5.52 -3.88
C SER A 219 8.41 5.92 -3.18
N SER A 220 7.81 5.02 -2.40
CA SER A 220 6.50 5.17 -1.73
C SER A 220 6.32 6.39 -0.79
N ASN A 221 7.18 7.42 -0.87
CA ASN A 221 7.25 8.59 0.01
C ASN A 221 7.37 8.22 1.49
N VAL A 222 7.83 7.00 1.80
CA VAL A 222 8.17 6.59 3.16
C VAL A 222 9.69 6.72 3.30
N PRO A 223 10.22 7.73 4.01
CA PRO A 223 11.65 7.84 4.25
C PRO A 223 12.16 6.55 4.90
N THR A 224 13.34 6.06 4.52
CA THR A 224 14.00 5.01 5.31
C THR A 224 14.42 5.58 6.66
N GLY A 225 14.20 4.83 7.73
CA GLY A 225 14.53 5.24 9.09
C GLY A 225 16.02 5.50 9.27
N HIS A 226 16.35 6.61 9.93
CA HIS A 226 17.70 6.98 10.36
C HIS A 226 17.67 7.45 11.81
N ILE A 227 18.62 6.98 12.62
CA ILE A 227 18.80 7.34 14.03
C ILE A 227 20.22 7.90 14.23
N ILE A 228 20.38 8.91 15.08
CA ILE A 228 21.72 9.45 15.40
C ILE A 228 22.42 8.57 16.44
N ASP A 229 21.71 8.22 17.52
CA ASP A 229 22.27 7.44 18.64
C ASP A 229 21.23 6.48 19.22
N LEU A 230 21.65 5.24 19.45
CA LEU A 230 20.83 4.18 20.02
C LEU A 230 21.38 3.81 21.41
N GLN A 231 20.55 3.95 22.44
CA GLN A 231 21.01 4.09 23.82
C GLN A 231 20.78 2.81 24.64
N CYS A 232 21.41 1.70 24.24
CA CYS A 232 21.26 0.39 24.91
C CYS A 232 21.56 0.42 26.42
N ALA A 233 22.50 1.25 26.88
CA ALA A 233 22.85 1.35 28.30
C ALA A 233 21.72 1.93 29.18
N SER A 234 20.77 2.65 28.56
CA SER A 234 19.58 3.22 29.20
C SER A 234 18.34 2.35 29.01
N ALA A 235 18.50 1.11 28.51
CA ALA A 235 17.39 0.23 28.23
C ALA A 235 16.67 -0.20 29.51
N SER A 236 15.33 -0.32 29.44
CA SER A 236 14.50 -0.83 30.52
C SER A 236 13.92 -2.20 30.14
N ILE A 237 14.06 -3.18 31.04
CA ILE A 237 13.60 -4.55 30.84
C ILE A 237 12.33 -4.76 31.68
N SER A 238 11.25 -5.27 31.09
CA SER A 238 9.95 -5.40 31.77
C SER A 238 9.87 -6.54 32.79
N GLY A 239 10.84 -7.47 32.79
CA GLY A 239 10.84 -8.64 33.67
C GLY A 239 12.22 -9.28 33.80
N THR A 240 12.29 -10.40 34.54
CA THR A 240 13.52 -11.16 34.76
C THR A 240 13.56 -12.41 33.88
N VAL A 241 14.71 -12.65 33.25
CA VAL A 241 14.95 -13.84 32.43
C VAL A 241 15.62 -14.90 33.30
N HIS A 242 15.13 -16.14 33.23
CA HIS A 242 15.63 -17.24 34.05
C HIS A 242 16.23 -18.36 33.20
N SER A 243 17.34 -18.93 33.66
CA SER A 243 18.03 -20.06 33.02
C SER A 243 17.09 -21.25 32.80
N GLY A 244 17.09 -21.83 31.59
CA GLY A 244 16.30 -23.02 31.27
C GLY A 244 14.79 -22.82 31.12
N VAL A 245 14.26 -21.62 31.36
CA VAL A 245 12.84 -21.28 31.18
C VAL A 245 12.68 -20.45 29.91
N ALA A 246 11.75 -20.82 29.03
CA ALA A 246 11.45 -20.03 27.83
C ALA A 246 10.98 -18.61 28.21
N ALA A 247 11.65 -17.59 27.70
CA ALA A 247 11.26 -16.19 27.87
C ALA A 247 9.91 -15.95 27.17
N SER A 248 8.96 -15.38 27.91
CA SER A 248 7.62 -15.06 27.43
C SER A 248 7.13 -13.76 28.05
N GLY A 249 6.57 -12.87 27.24
CA GLY A 249 6.02 -11.58 27.71
C GLY A 249 7.08 -10.58 28.19
N ILE A 250 8.36 -10.86 27.96
CA ILE A 250 9.46 -9.96 28.35
C ILE A 250 9.74 -9.02 27.18
N THR A 251 9.75 -7.73 27.47
CA THR A 251 10.07 -6.67 26.52
C THR A 251 11.25 -5.86 27.02
N VAL A 252 12.03 -5.34 26.08
CA VAL A 252 13.10 -4.39 26.35
C VAL A 252 12.86 -3.12 25.55
N THR A 253 12.76 -2.00 26.24
CA THR A 253 12.62 -0.68 25.62
C THR A 253 13.98 -0.02 25.55
N VAL A 254 14.46 0.27 24.34
CA VAL A 254 15.74 0.91 24.06
C VAL A 254 15.49 2.33 23.53
N PRO A 255 15.88 3.39 24.27
CA PRO A 255 15.77 4.76 23.80
C PRO A 255 16.69 5.06 22.61
N TYR A 256 16.30 6.05 21.78
CA TYR A 256 17.16 6.61 20.73
C TYR A 256 16.97 8.12 20.58
N THR A 257 17.94 8.77 19.93
CA THR A 257 17.88 10.21 19.59
C THR A 257 17.97 10.45 18.08
N GLY A 258 17.36 11.54 17.62
CA GLY A 258 17.52 12.04 16.24
C GLY A 258 16.85 11.20 15.15
N GLY A 259 15.74 10.53 15.46
CA GLY A 259 14.90 9.85 14.49
C GLY A 259 14.33 10.82 13.43
N ASN A 260 14.28 10.37 12.19
CA ASN A 260 13.90 11.18 11.02
C ASN A 260 12.46 10.95 10.52
N GLY A 261 11.64 10.19 11.26
CA GLY A 261 10.33 9.82 10.74
C GLY A 261 10.40 8.82 9.57
N GLY A 262 11.42 8.00 9.47
CA GLY A 262 11.46 6.93 8.47
C GLY A 262 10.98 5.58 9.00
N THR A 263 10.70 4.63 8.13
CA THR A 263 10.35 3.25 8.51
C THR A 263 11.57 2.36 8.66
N TYR A 264 11.42 1.34 9.50
CA TYR A 264 12.39 0.25 9.65
C TYR A 264 11.68 -1.11 9.52
N PRO A 265 12.36 -2.13 8.98
CA PRO A 265 11.78 -3.46 8.83
C PRO A 265 11.74 -4.20 10.17
N ALA A 266 11.07 -5.35 10.19
CA ALA A 266 11.17 -6.28 11.32
C ALA A 266 12.59 -6.85 11.37
N LEU A 267 13.15 -6.96 12.57
CA LEU A 267 14.54 -7.36 12.82
C LEU A 267 14.61 -8.38 13.95
N GLU A 268 15.58 -9.28 13.89
CA GLU A 268 15.83 -10.31 14.90
C GLU A 268 17.33 -10.34 15.25
N PHE A 269 17.65 -10.33 16.53
CA PHE A 269 19.03 -10.39 17.04
C PHE A 269 19.19 -11.57 18.00
N ASN A 270 20.18 -12.43 17.76
CA ASN A 270 20.48 -13.56 18.64
C ASN A 270 21.42 -13.13 19.79
N SER A 271 21.22 -13.71 20.97
CA SER A 271 22.10 -13.46 22.11
C SER A 271 23.46 -14.15 22.00
N THR A 272 24.48 -13.48 22.54
CA THR A 272 25.84 -13.98 22.78
C THR A 272 26.15 -13.96 24.28
N GLY A 273 27.23 -14.62 24.71
CA GLY A 273 27.47 -14.88 26.14
C GLY A 273 26.56 -16.00 26.61
N VAL A 274 25.39 -15.67 27.18
CA VAL A 274 24.29 -16.63 27.36
C VAL A 274 23.50 -16.74 26.06
N THR A 275 23.66 -17.85 25.35
CA THR A 275 22.96 -18.12 24.07
C THR A 275 21.54 -18.64 24.28
N GLY A 276 20.72 -18.61 23.23
CA GLY A 276 19.37 -19.22 23.20
C GLY A 276 18.22 -18.23 23.31
N LEU A 277 18.52 -16.93 23.49
CA LEU A 277 17.54 -15.85 23.46
C LEU A 277 17.60 -15.11 22.12
N LYS A 278 16.45 -14.51 21.77
CA LYS A 278 16.27 -13.65 20.61
C LYS A 278 15.60 -12.35 21.03
N ALA A 279 16.11 -11.22 20.56
CA ALA A 279 15.46 -9.92 20.64
C ALA A 279 14.81 -9.62 19.30
N ASN A 280 13.48 -9.53 19.28
CA ASN A 280 12.68 -9.35 18.07
C ASN A 280 12.10 -7.93 18.06
N LEU A 281 12.27 -7.21 16.98
CA LEU A 281 11.70 -5.90 16.75
C LEU A 281 10.74 -5.99 15.57
N ASP A 282 9.48 -5.62 15.76
CA ASP A 282 8.51 -5.58 14.67
C ASP A 282 8.77 -4.39 13.74
N SER A 283 8.33 -4.46 12.48
CA SER A 283 8.46 -3.33 11.55
C SER A 283 7.57 -2.17 11.98
N ASP A 284 8.09 -0.96 11.99
CA ASP A 284 7.33 0.25 12.31
C ASP A 284 8.03 1.50 11.75
N HIS A 285 7.67 2.67 12.28
CA HIS A 285 8.22 3.99 11.97
C HIS A 285 8.91 4.62 13.18
N LEU A 286 9.95 5.42 12.93
CA LEU A 286 10.64 6.20 13.94
C LEU A 286 9.86 7.48 14.26
N ALA A 287 9.92 7.94 15.50
CA ALA A 287 9.50 9.31 15.83
C ALA A 287 10.44 10.33 15.18
N ASN A 288 9.91 11.53 14.89
CA ASN A 288 10.75 12.69 14.59
C ASN A 288 11.38 13.22 15.88
N GLY A 289 12.71 13.14 15.99
CA GLY A 289 13.45 13.46 17.22
C GLY A 289 13.72 12.25 18.10
N ASN A 290 13.51 12.35 19.41
CA ASN A 290 13.82 11.26 20.33
C ASN A 290 12.64 10.28 20.43
N GLY A 291 12.96 9.00 20.62
CA GLY A 291 11.95 7.95 20.71
C GLY A 291 12.47 6.70 21.41
N SER A 292 11.77 5.58 21.24
CA SER A 292 12.18 4.29 21.78
C SER A 292 11.78 3.15 20.85
N LEU A 293 12.59 2.10 20.84
CA LEU A 293 12.30 0.83 20.17
C LEU A 293 11.94 -0.21 21.24
N VAL A 294 10.93 -1.03 20.98
CA VAL A 294 10.48 -2.07 21.91
C VAL A 294 10.77 -3.43 21.31
N PHE A 295 11.67 -4.17 21.95
CA PHE A 295 12.08 -5.52 21.56
C PHE A 295 11.32 -6.55 22.38
N ASN A 296 10.73 -7.56 21.72
CA ASN A 296 10.16 -8.74 22.34
C ASN A 296 11.25 -9.81 22.52
N ILE A 297 11.48 -10.26 23.75
CA ILE A 297 12.48 -11.28 24.07
C ILE A 297 11.82 -12.67 24.07
N SER A 298 12.40 -13.59 23.31
CA SER A 298 11.95 -14.98 23.21
C SER A 298 13.12 -15.97 23.26
N GLY A 299 12.80 -17.27 23.33
CA GLY A 299 13.79 -18.35 23.38
C GLY A 299 14.09 -18.84 24.80
N THR A 300 14.96 -19.84 24.93
CA THR A 300 15.32 -20.45 26.22
C THR A 300 16.83 -20.25 26.46
N PRO A 301 17.22 -19.49 27.49
CA PRO A 301 18.62 -19.24 27.76
C PRO A 301 19.34 -20.51 28.22
N SER A 302 20.56 -20.70 27.72
CA SER A 302 21.41 -21.87 27.95
C SER A 302 22.00 -21.97 29.36
N GLY A 303 21.99 -20.88 30.14
CA GLY A 303 22.57 -20.82 31.48
C GLY A 303 22.33 -19.47 32.16
N ILE A 304 22.93 -19.29 33.34
CA ILE A 304 22.98 -18.01 34.05
C ILE A 304 24.12 -17.13 33.51
N GLY A 305 24.01 -15.80 33.66
CA GLY A 305 25.03 -14.84 33.24
C GLY A 305 24.43 -13.67 32.46
N THR A 306 25.20 -13.06 31.57
CA THR A 306 24.74 -11.94 30.72
C THR A 306 24.49 -12.43 29.29
N ALA A 307 23.28 -12.19 28.78
CA ALA A 307 22.93 -12.34 27.38
C ALA A 307 23.12 -11.01 26.65
N SER A 308 24.07 -10.95 25.72
CA SER A 308 24.43 -9.73 24.99
C SER A 308 23.94 -9.76 23.55
N PHE A 309 23.31 -8.68 23.08
CA PHE A 309 22.76 -8.54 21.73
C PHE A 309 23.44 -7.38 21.01
N SER A 310 24.04 -7.63 19.85
CA SER A 310 24.54 -6.58 18.97
C SER A 310 23.39 -6.07 18.11
N ILE A 311 22.76 -4.97 18.52
CA ILE A 311 21.59 -4.40 17.86
C ILE A 311 22.04 -3.37 16.83
N THR A 312 21.49 -3.45 15.62
CA THR A 312 21.66 -2.45 14.57
C THR A 312 20.30 -2.10 13.98
N VAL A 313 19.85 -0.86 14.13
CA VAL A 313 18.57 -0.37 13.60
C VAL A 313 18.77 1.03 13.02
N ALA A 314 18.29 1.26 11.80
CA ALA A 314 18.32 2.58 11.17
C ALA A 314 19.72 3.24 11.20
N ASP A 315 20.72 2.45 10.80
CA ASP A 315 22.16 2.74 10.76
C ASP A 315 22.86 3.02 12.09
N ALA A 316 22.14 3.05 13.22
CA ALA A 316 22.73 3.12 14.56
C ALA A 316 22.91 1.72 15.16
N SER A 317 24.00 1.51 15.89
CA SER A 317 24.29 0.23 16.55
C SER A 317 24.66 0.40 18.02
N CYS A 318 24.25 -0.55 18.87
CA CYS A 318 24.69 -0.65 20.26
C CYS A 318 24.62 -2.09 20.79
N THR A 319 25.22 -2.33 21.95
CA THR A 319 25.15 -3.63 22.64
C THR A 319 24.14 -3.57 23.79
N LEU A 320 23.09 -4.38 23.70
CA LEU A 320 22.10 -4.56 24.76
C LEU A 320 22.48 -5.78 25.61
N ASP A 321 22.58 -5.60 26.92
CA ASP A 321 22.86 -6.67 27.88
C ASP A 321 21.62 -6.97 28.73
N ILE A 322 21.22 -8.24 28.77
CA ILE A 322 20.12 -8.75 29.59
C ILE A 322 20.68 -9.75 30.61
N PRO A 323 20.51 -9.51 31.93
CA PRO A 323 20.94 -10.47 32.95
C PRO A 323 19.99 -11.68 32.96
N VAL A 324 20.57 -12.88 32.96
CA VAL A 324 19.89 -14.16 33.13
C VAL A 324 20.24 -14.72 34.50
N VAL A 325 19.21 -14.89 35.33
CA VAL A 325 19.33 -15.39 36.70
C VAL A 325 18.87 -16.84 36.81
N ASP A 326 19.14 -17.48 37.95
CA ASP A 326 18.73 -18.87 38.18
C ASP A 326 17.22 -19.00 38.44
N PHE A 327 16.60 -20.09 38.00
CA PHE A 327 15.18 -20.36 38.26
C PHE A 327 15.02 -21.04 39.62
N THR A 328 14.66 -20.26 40.64
CA THR A 328 14.62 -20.72 42.03
C THR A 328 13.24 -21.12 42.53
N ALA A 329 12.16 -20.85 41.78
CA ALA A 329 10.80 -21.23 42.19
C ALA A 329 10.60 -22.75 42.17
N SER A 330 10.21 -23.29 43.33
CA SER A 330 9.96 -24.72 43.52
C SER A 330 8.68 -24.97 44.31
N VAL A 331 8.02 -26.09 44.02
CA VAL A 331 6.87 -26.60 44.78
C VAL A 331 7.13 -28.08 45.12
N THR A 332 6.59 -28.56 46.24
CA THR A 332 6.72 -29.98 46.63
C THR A 332 5.88 -30.87 45.73
N SER A 333 4.65 -30.45 45.41
CA SER A 333 3.74 -31.18 44.52
C SER A 333 2.69 -30.27 43.90
N LEU A 334 2.18 -30.67 42.75
CA LEU A 334 1.03 -30.08 42.07
C LEU A 334 -0.18 -31.02 42.22
N ASP A 335 -1.35 -30.47 42.52
CA ASP A 335 -2.61 -31.22 42.58
C ASP A 335 -3.50 -30.89 41.38
N CYS A 336 -3.18 -31.49 40.24
CA CYS A 336 -4.00 -31.36 39.03
C CYS A 336 -5.38 -32.02 39.14
N SER A 337 -5.63 -32.87 40.14
CA SER A 337 -6.94 -33.50 40.32
C SER A 337 -7.98 -32.52 40.87
N SER A 338 -7.50 -31.52 41.63
CA SER A 338 -8.27 -30.39 42.14
C SER A 338 -8.16 -29.16 41.22
N ALA A 339 -7.73 -29.32 39.96
CA ALA A 339 -7.65 -28.24 38.99
C ALA A 339 -9.04 -27.68 38.66
N VAL A 340 -9.17 -26.36 38.62
CA VAL A 340 -10.46 -25.69 38.37
C VAL A 340 -10.37 -24.80 37.13
N PHE A 341 -11.23 -25.07 36.15
CA PHE A 341 -11.46 -24.18 35.01
C PHE A 341 -12.56 -23.18 35.30
N SER A 342 -12.41 -21.94 34.86
CA SER A 342 -13.44 -20.91 34.97
C SER A 342 -13.43 -20.00 33.74
N PRO A 343 -14.44 -20.07 32.84
CA PRO A 343 -15.62 -20.92 32.90
C PRO A 343 -15.31 -22.43 32.84
N THR A 344 -16.17 -23.27 33.44
CA THR A 344 -15.98 -24.73 33.52
C THR A 344 -16.23 -25.46 32.19
N THR A 345 -16.81 -24.78 31.20
CA THR A 345 -17.13 -25.35 29.89
C THR A 345 -16.32 -24.67 28.80
N ILE A 346 -15.64 -25.46 27.99
CA ILE A 346 -14.99 -25.04 26.75
C ILE A 346 -15.77 -25.68 25.60
N THR A 347 -16.13 -24.92 24.58
CA THR A 347 -16.89 -25.41 23.42
C THR A 347 -16.06 -25.29 22.15
N GLN A 348 -15.98 -26.37 21.37
CA GLN A 348 -15.27 -26.39 20.10
C GLN A 348 -15.77 -25.28 19.17
N GLY A 349 -14.84 -24.59 18.50
CA GLY A 349 -15.16 -23.54 17.52
C GLY A 349 -15.62 -22.20 18.13
N MET A 350 -15.85 -22.14 19.45
CA MET A 350 -16.18 -20.91 20.16
C MET A 350 -14.93 -20.32 20.80
N ALA A 351 -14.80 -18.98 20.73
CA ALA A 351 -13.76 -18.29 21.47
C ALA A 351 -13.97 -18.51 22.98
N TYR A 352 -12.89 -18.88 23.66
CA TYR A 352 -12.85 -19.06 25.10
C TYR A 352 -11.94 -18.00 25.72
N THR A 353 -12.38 -17.41 26.82
CA THR A 353 -11.56 -16.55 27.67
C THR A 353 -11.89 -16.93 29.11
N GLY A 354 -10.87 -17.39 29.85
CA GLY A 354 -11.07 -17.95 31.18
C GLY A 354 -9.76 -18.21 31.89
N THR A 355 -9.80 -19.04 32.93
CA THR A 355 -8.66 -19.40 33.76
C THR A 355 -8.62 -20.89 34.07
N LEU A 356 -7.42 -21.40 34.34
CA LEU A 356 -7.16 -22.70 34.94
C LEU A 356 -6.34 -22.48 36.21
N ALA A 357 -6.92 -22.79 37.38
CA ALA A 357 -6.23 -22.77 38.66
C ALA A 357 -5.72 -24.18 38.99
N ILE A 358 -4.41 -24.31 39.22
CA ILE A 358 -3.74 -25.54 39.64
C ILE A 358 -3.25 -25.37 41.07
N PRO A 359 -3.85 -26.06 42.05
CA PRO A 359 -3.34 -26.05 43.42
C PRO A 359 -1.94 -26.68 43.53
N TYR A 360 -1.12 -26.12 44.42
CA TYR A 360 0.19 -26.66 44.76
C TYR A 360 0.42 -26.67 46.28
N ILE A 361 1.35 -27.53 46.70
CA ILE A 361 1.79 -27.67 48.09
C ILE A 361 3.28 -27.32 48.19
N GLY A 362 3.67 -26.62 49.25
CA GLY A 362 5.07 -26.38 49.60
C GLY A 362 5.82 -25.43 48.65
N GLY A 363 5.17 -24.39 48.15
CA GLY A 363 5.84 -23.29 47.46
C GLY A 363 6.88 -22.63 48.36
N ASN A 364 8.01 -22.24 47.77
CA ASN A 364 9.18 -21.73 48.50
C ASN A 364 9.26 -20.20 48.59
N GLY A 365 8.25 -19.47 48.13
CA GLY A 365 8.24 -18.00 48.20
C GLY A 365 9.01 -17.28 47.09
N ALA A 366 9.64 -18.00 46.16
CA ALA A 366 10.47 -17.38 45.12
C ALA A 366 9.62 -16.83 43.94
N PRO A 367 10.12 -15.81 43.22
CA PRO A 367 9.48 -15.30 42.01
C PRO A 367 9.61 -16.28 40.85
N TYR A 368 8.67 -16.23 39.92
CA TYR A 368 8.71 -16.96 38.65
C TYR A 368 8.31 -16.05 37.49
N PRO A 369 8.91 -16.22 36.30
CA PRO A 369 8.57 -15.43 35.14
C PRO A 369 7.24 -15.90 34.55
N GLN A 370 6.69 -15.11 33.63
CA GLN A 370 5.55 -15.54 32.84
C GLN A 370 5.92 -16.81 32.05
N GLN A 371 4.98 -17.74 31.96
CA GLN A 371 5.11 -18.94 31.11
C GLN A 371 3.90 -19.03 30.19
N THR A 372 4.11 -19.51 28.97
CA THR A 372 3.01 -19.71 28.01
C THR A 372 3.21 -20.98 27.20
N PHE A 373 2.10 -21.64 26.86
CA PHE A 373 2.08 -22.77 25.92
C PHE A 373 0.69 -22.86 25.27
N THR A 374 0.57 -23.65 24.20
CA THR A 374 -0.70 -23.88 23.52
C THR A 374 -1.11 -25.35 23.58
N GLN A 375 -2.41 -25.61 23.67
CA GLN A 375 -3.00 -26.95 23.65
C GLN A 375 -4.40 -26.87 23.02
N ASN A 376 -4.67 -27.68 21.99
CA ASN A 376 -5.97 -27.72 21.28
C ASN A 376 -6.48 -26.35 20.80
N GLY A 377 -5.60 -25.46 20.33
CA GLY A 377 -5.99 -24.11 19.86
C GLY A 377 -6.26 -23.08 20.98
N LEU A 378 -6.08 -23.47 22.24
CA LEU A 378 -6.10 -22.58 23.40
C LEU A 378 -4.68 -22.24 23.83
N THR A 379 -4.46 -20.99 24.20
CA THR A 379 -3.20 -20.48 24.76
C THR A 379 -3.35 -20.36 26.27
N PHE A 380 -2.47 -21.02 27.02
CA PHE A 380 -2.40 -20.98 28.47
C PHE A 380 -1.22 -20.10 28.87
N THR A 381 -1.49 -19.03 29.61
CA THR A 381 -0.46 -18.08 30.07
C THR A 381 -0.51 -17.99 31.58
N LEU A 382 0.51 -18.47 32.26
CA LEU A 382 0.76 -18.22 33.67
C LEU A 382 1.46 -16.86 33.78
N PRO A 383 0.82 -15.80 34.30
CA PRO A 383 1.47 -14.50 34.46
C PRO A 383 2.68 -14.60 35.40
N ALA A 384 3.66 -13.71 35.24
CA ALA A 384 4.77 -13.62 36.18
C ALA A 384 4.25 -13.34 37.60
N GLY A 385 4.85 -13.97 38.61
CA GLY A 385 4.35 -13.90 39.97
C GLY A 385 5.38 -14.32 41.01
N THR A 386 4.92 -14.47 42.24
CA THR A 386 5.72 -14.98 43.36
C THR A 386 4.94 -16.08 44.04
N LEU A 387 5.59 -17.22 44.30
CA LEU A 387 4.94 -18.30 45.03
C LEU A 387 4.56 -17.84 46.43
N VAL A 388 3.44 -18.35 46.93
CA VAL A 388 3.14 -18.26 48.35
C VAL A 388 4.01 -19.30 49.06
N ALA A 389 4.60 -18.91 50.20
CA ALA A 389 5.28 -19.86 51.07
C ALA A 389 4.26 -20.84 51.66
N GLY A 390 4.34 -22.12 51.29
CA GLY A 390 3.33 -23.14 51.65
C GLY A 390 2.37 -23.45 50.49
N ASN A 391 1.07 -23.54 50.76
CA ASN A 391 0.08 -23.96 49.76
C ASN A 391 -0.47 -22.76 48.98
N GLY A 392 -0.72 -22.93 47.69
CA GLY A 392 -1.25 -21.87 46.84
C GLY A 392 -1.79 -22.41 45.51
N ASN A 393 -2.03 -21.50 44.56
CA ASN A 393 -2.51 -21.84 43.21
C ASN A 393 -1.63 -21.19 42.14
N LEU A 394 -1.32 -21.94 41.07
CA LEU A 394 -0.87 -21.38 39.81
C LEU A 394 -2.11 -21.10 38.95
N VAL A 395 -2.33 -19.84 38.58
CA VAL A 395 -3.52 -19.45 37.79
C VAL A 395 -3.08 -19.09 36.37
N TYR A 396 -3.45 -19.94 35.43
CA TYR A 396 -3.23 -19.72 34.00
C TYR A 396 -4.41 -18.96 33.41
N ASN A 397 -4.15 -17.87 32.72
CA ASN A 397 -5.12 -17.21 31.84
C ASN A 397 -5.21 -17.98 30.53
N ILE A 398 -6.41 -18.20 30.04
CA ILE A 398 -6.67 -18.99 28.83
C ILE A 398 -7.40 -18.13 27.82
N THR A 399 -6.89 -18.11 26.59
CA THR A 399 -7.55 -17.46 25.45
C THR A 399 -7.43 -18.33 24.20
N GLY A 400 -8.36 -18.21 23.26
CA GLY A 400 -8.28 -18.86 21.95
C GLY A 400 -9.55 -19.62 21.60
N THR A 401 -9.46 -20.53 20.64
CA THR A 401 -10.62 -21.30 20.15
C THR A 401 -10.26 -22.78 20.12
N ALA A 402 -11.02 -23.60 20.83
CA ALA A 402 -10.77 -25.03 20.87
C ALA A 402 -11.00 -25.67 19.49
N THR A 403 -10.00 -26.39 18.96
CA THR A 403 -10.04 -26.93 17.59
C THR A 403 -10.77 -28.27 17.47
N THR A 404 -10.68 -29.12 18.50
CA THR A 404 -11.34 -30.43 18.56
C THR A 404 -12.17 -30.55 19.83
N SER A 405 -13.36 -31.16 19.73
CA SER A 405 -14.15 -31.59 20.89
C SER A 405 -13.58 -32.88 21.50
N GLY A 406 -14.04 -33.24 22.71
CA GLY A 406 -13.63 -34.44 23.43
C GLY A 406 -12.70 -34.18 24.62
N ALA A 407 -12.15 -35.25 25.19
CA ALA A 407 -11.26 -35.16 26.36
C ALA A 407 -9.94 -34.48 26.01
N MET A 408 -9.55 -33.49 26.81
CA MET A 408 -8.31 -32.74 26.67
C MET A 408 -7.45 -32.90 27.94
N VAL A 409 -6.19 -33.29 27.73
CA VAL A 409 -5.16 -33.41 28.78
C VAL A 409 -4.22 -32.22 28.68
N ILE A 410 -4.02 -31.51 29.79
CA ILE A 410 -3.16 -30.33 29.89
C ILE A 410 -1.95 -30.69 30.76
N PRO A 411 -0.76 -30.88 30.18
CA PRO A 411 0.44 -31.17 30.95
C PRO A 411 0.94 -29.89 31.64
N ILE A 412 1.05 -29.93 32.97
CA ILE A 412 1.57 -28.85 33.80
C ILE A 412 2.93 -29.26 34.35
N ASN A 413 3.96 -28.48 34.03
CA ASN A 413 5.32 -28.64 34.56
C ASN A 413 5.75 -27.32 35.21
N PHE A 414 5.99 -27.33 36.52
CA PHE A 414 6.41 -26.13 37.24
C PHE A 414 7.27 -26.48 38.46
N GLY A 415 8.39 -25.78 38.63
CA GLY A 415 9.20 -25.85 39.86
C GLY A 415 9.68 -27.25 40.23
N GLY A 416 9.99 -28.09 39.23
CA GLY A 416 10.43 -29.47 39.42
C GLY A 416 9.31 -30.51 39.58
N ALA A 417 8.05 -30.09 39.68
CA ALA A 417 6.88 -30.97 39.74
C ALA A 417 6.12 -30.99 38.40
N SER A 418 5.47 -32.12 38.12
CA SER A 418 4.65 -32.31 36.91
C SER A 418 3.35 -33.05 37.22
N CYS A 419 2.24 -32.62 36.61
CA CYS A 419 0.97 -33.37 36.62
C CYS A 419 0.11 -33.04 35.39
N ASN A 420 -0.98 -33.78 35.19
CA ASN A 420 -1.91 -33.56 34.08
C ASN A 420 -3.27 -33.10 34.59
N ALA A 421 -3.70 -31.89 34.22
CA ALA A 421 -5.07 -31.43 34.41
C ALA A 421 -5.95 -31.93 33.25
N ASN A 422 -7.22 -32.20 33.50
CA ASN A 422 -8.14 -32.77 32.51
C ASN A 422 -9.42 -31.92 32.40
N ILE A 423 -9.93 -31.75 31.19
CA ILE A 423 -11.25 -31.17 30.92
C ILE A 423 -11.84 -31.79 29.65
N THR A 424 -13.15 -31.76 29.50
CA THR A 424 -13.84 -32.13 28.25
C THR A 424 -14.23 -30.87 27.48
N VAL A 425 -13.81 -30.79 26.22
CA VAL A 425 -14.28 -29.77 25.28
C VAL A 425 -15.61 -30.23 24.68
N ALA A 426 -16.68 -29.47 24.93
CA ALA A 426 -18.02 -29.74 24.42
C ALA A 426 -18.09 -29.55 22.90
N THR A 427 -18.95 -30.31 22.23
CA THR A 427 -19.35 -30.07 20.84
C THR A 427 -20.15 -28.77 20.75
N GLY A 428 -19.83 -27.91 19.77
CA GLY A 428 -20.61 -26.70 19.52
C GLY A 428 -21.99 -27.05 18.96
N ASN A 429 -23.05 -26.34 19.42
CA ASN A 429 -24.41 -26.47 18.87
C ASN A 429 -24.64 -25.65 17.60
N SER A 430 -23.67 -24.80 17.24
CA SER A 430 -23.69 -24.03 16.01
C SER A 430 -22.30 -23.86 15.43
N VAL A 431 -22.24 -23.59 14.13
CA VAL A 431 -21.02 -23.41 13.35
C VAL A 431 -21.20 -22.26 12.37
N MET A 432 -20.20 -21.38 12.25
CA MET A 432 -20.21 -20.30 11.27
C MET A 432 -19.83 -20.83 9.89
N MET A 433 -20.74 -20.72 8.93
CA MET A 433 -20.51 -21.14 7.54
C MET A 433 -20.41 -19.94 6.60
N CYS A 434 -19.60 -20.10 5.56
CA CYS A 434 -19.38 -19.09 4.53
C CYS A 434 -20.66 -18.89 3.73
N MET A 435 -21.08 -17.63 3.58
CA MET A 435 -22.24 -17.23 2.78
C MET A 435 -21.79 -16.32 1.63
N SER A 436 -22.71 -15.64 0.95
CA SER A 436 -22.36 -14.70 -0.12
C SER A 436 -21.75 -13.40 0.42
N GLY A 437 -20.96 -12.71 -0.41
CA GLY A 437 -20.44 -11.36 -0.11
C GLY A 437 -19.48 -11.29 1.08
N ASN A 438 -18.69 -12.34 1.34
CA ASN A 438 -17.80 -12.46 2.51
C ASN A 438 -18.52 -12.37 3.87
N THR A 439 -19.81 -12.69 3.91
CA THR A 439 -20.56 -12.81 5.18
C THR A 439 -20.56 -14.25 5.67
N ASN A 440 -20.67 -14.43 7.00
CA ASN A 440 -20.84 -15.74 7.62
C ASN A 440 -22.16 -15.78 8.41
N ARG A 441 -22.82 -16.94 8.45
CA ARG A 441 -24.02 -17.18 9.25
C ARG A 441 -23.84 -18.40 10.14
N ALA A 442 -24.44 -18.38 11.33
CA ALA A 442 -24.40 -19.52 12.23
C ALA A 442 -25.47 -20.54 11.82
N TRP A 443 -25.04 -21.78 11.62
CA TRP A 443 -25.91 -22.93 11.34
C TRP A 443 -25.89 -23.87 12.53
N ALA A 444 -27.04 -24.49 12.84
CA ALA A 444 -27.08 -25.54 13.84
C ALA A 444 -26.22 -26.74 13.40
N THR A 445 -25.45 -27.32 14.32
CA THR A 445 -24.58 -28.47 14.02
C THR A 445 -25.32 -29.80 14.01
N TYR A 446 -26.60 -29.83 14.42
CA TYR A 446 -27.46 -31.01 14.36
C TYR A 446 -28.77 -30.76 13.59
N ASN A 447 -29.34 -31.82 13.02
CA ASN A 447 -30.72 -31.80 12.55
C ASN A 447 -31.63 -31.70 13.77
N LEU A 448 -32.77 -31.02 13.64
CA LEU A 448 -33.68 -30.85 14.77
C LEU A 448 -34.19 -32.21 15.26
N GLY A 449 -34.09 -32.45 16.58
CA GLY A 449 -34.47 -33.74 17.21
C GLY A 449 -33.35 -34.78 17.30
N ALA A 450 -32.12 -34.44 16.91
CA ALA A 450 -30.94 -35.30 17.08
C ALA A 450 -30.37 -35.30 18.51
N ASP A 451 -29.60 -36.33 18.85
CA ASP A 451 -28.80 -36.39 20.07
C ASP A 451 -27.57 -35.48 19.96
N THR A 452 -27.55 -34.43 20.78
CA THR A 452 -26.50 -33.39 20.80
C THR A 452 -25.28 -33.77 21.63
N SER A 453 -25.29 -34.93 22.31
CA SER A 453 -24.13 -35.43 23.06
C SER A 453 -23.06 -36.09 22.16
N LEU A 454 -23.41 -36.36 20.89
CA LEU A 454 -22.55 -37.03 19.91
C LEU A 454 -21.83 -36.04 19.00
N ASP A 455 -20.73 -36.43 18.36
CA ASP A 455 -20.04 -35.58 17.38
C ASP A 455 -20.94 -35.32 16.15
N PRO A 456 -21.27 -34.05 15.83
CA PRO A 456 -22.16 -33.74 14.70
C PRO A 456 -21.56 -34.08 13.33
N ASN A 457 -20.25 -34.34 13.25
CA ASN A 457 -19.53 -34.68 12.02
C ASN A 457 -19.36 -36.18 11.78
N ILE A 458 -19.83 -37.02 12.71
CA ILE A 458 -19.77 -38.48 12.57
C ILE A 458 -21.19 -39.00 12.29
N PRO A 459 -21.51 -39.41 11.05
CA PRO A 459 -22.84 -39.88 10.70
C PRO A 459 -23.19 -41.19 11.41
N VAL A 460 -24.12 -41.08 12.36
CA VAL A 460 -24.76 -42.18 13.09
C VAL A 460 -26.26 -41.94 13.15
N LYS A 461 -27.03 -42.97 13.51
CA LYS A 461 -28.50 -42.91 13.49
C LYS A 461 -29.03 -41.73 14.29
N GLU A 462 -28.46 -41.51 15.47
CA GLU A 462 -28.90 -40.55 16.47
C GLU A 462 -28.75 -39.09 16.02
N ILE A 463 -27.95 -38.80 14.98
CA ILE A 463 -27.77 -37.45 14.47
C ILE A 463 -28.63 -37.10 13.23
N HIS A 464 -29.44 -38.04 12.72
CA HIS A 464 -30.30 -37.79 11.54
C HIS A 464 -31.45 -36.84 11.83
N GLY A 465 -31.87 -36.73 13.09
CA GLY A 465 -32.97 -35.87 13.52
C GLY A 465 -34.35 -36.37 13.07
N ASN A 466 -35.34 -35.52 13.32
CA ASN A 466 -36.75 -35.78 13.06
C ASN A 466 -37.17 -35.29 11.67
N TYR A 467 -38.25 -35.87 11.14
CA TYR A 467 -38.92 -35.45 9.92
C TYR A 467 -40.10 -34.54 10.28
N TYR A 468 -40.17 -33.40 9.61
CA TYR A 468 -41.23 -32.42 9.78
C TYR A 468 -41.96 -32.23 8.46
N GLN A 469 -43.28 -32.09 8.52
CA GLN A 469 -44.05 -31.61 7.40
C GLN A 469 -43.96 -30.09 7.33
N TRP A 470 -43.93 -29.54 6.12
CA TRP A 470 -43.69 -28.12 5.93
C TRP A 470 -44.76 -27.27 6.62
N GLY A 471 -44.33 -26.22 7.30
CA GLY A 471 -45.22 -25.28 7.99
C GLY A 471 -45.79 -25.79 9.32
N ARG A 472 -45.24 -26.86 9.90
CA ARG A 472 -45.76 -27.45 11.16
C ARG A 472 -44.65 -27.64 12.19
N ILE A 473 -44.99 -27.36 13.45
CA ILE A 473 -44.07 -27.53 14.59
C ILE A 473 -44.00 -28.98 15.08
N ALA A 474 -45.06 -29.75 14.84
CA ALA A 474 -45.17 -31.14 15.29
C ALA A 474 -44.23 -32.06 14.50
N VAL A 475 -43.55 -32.95 15.21
CA VAL A 475 -42.75 -34.04 14.61
C VAL A 475 -43.68 -35.01 13.88
N ALA A 476 -43.40 -35.26 12.60
CA ALA A 476 -44.21 -36.17 11.78
C ALA A 476 -43.67 -37.62 11.82
N ALA A 477 -42.36 -37.77 11.94
CA ALA A 477 -41.68 -39.05 12.15
C ALA A 477 -40.28 -38.78 12.73
N ASP A 478 -39.63 -39.81 13.26
CA ASP A 478 -38.27 -39.78 13.78
C ASP A 478 -37.42 -40.92 13.20
N THR A 479 -36.20 -41.10 13.72
CA THR A 479 -35.27 -42.13 13.27
C THR A 479 -35.67 -43.55 13.68
N ASP A 480 -36.58 -43.69 14.64
CA ASP A 480 -37.13 -44.95 15.15
C ASP A 480 -38.43 -45.36 14.46
N THR A 481 -39.10 -44.41 13.81
CA THR A 481 -40.32 -44.66 13.04
C THR A 481 -40.05 -45.67 11.92
N PRO A 482 -40.81 -46.79 11.82
CA PRO A 482 -40.63 -47.81 10.78
C PRO A 482 -40.63 -47.23 9.35
N SER A 483 -39.93 -47.89 8.43
CA SER A 483 -39.79 -47.40 7.05
C SER A 483 -41.08 -47.48 6.22
N GLY A 484 -42.08 -48.23 6.68
CA GLY A 484 -43.39 -48.39 6.03
C GLY A 484 -44.25 -47.12 6.03
N ALA A 485 -45.44 -47.22 5.42
CA ALA A 485 -46.43 -46.14 5.44
C ALA A 485 -46.93 -45.87 6.87
N ILE A 486 -47.23 -44.60 7.16
CA ILE A 486 -47.70 -44.11 8.45
C ILE A 486 -49.21 -43.87 8.35
N SER A 487 -49.99 -44.53 9.20
CA SER A 487 -51.44 -44.31 9.28
C SER A 487 -51.74 -42.89 9.77
N GLY A 488 -52.69 -42.21 9.13
CA GLY A 488 -53.07 -40.84 9.48
C GLY A 488 -52.09 -39.76 9.00
N TRP A 489 -51.23 -40.07 8.03
CA TRP A 489 -50.33 -39.09 7.42
C TRP A 489 -51.11 -37.87 6.92
N ASN A 490 -50.70 -36.68 7.31
CA ASN A 490 -51.46 -35.47 7.01
C ASN A 490 -51.21 -35.01 5.57
N THR A 491 -52.22 -35.12 4.71
CA THR A 491 -52.11 -34.75 3.29
C THR A 491 -52.57 -33.32 3.01
N THR A 492 -52.91 -32.53 4.04
CA THR A 492 -53.39 -31.15 3.88
C THR A 492 -52.21 -30.18 3.92
N PRO A 493 -51.93 -29.42 2.84
CA PRO A 493 -50.84 -28.44 2.82
C PRO A 493 -51.03 -27.33 3.86
N ALA A 494 -49.94 -26.92 4.52
CA ALA A 494 -49.96 -25.79 5.46
C ALA A 494 -50.02 -24.42 4.72
N PRO A 495 -50.56 -23.35 5.35
CA PRO A 495 -50.59 -21.99 4.79
C PRO A 495 -49.22 -21.38 4.48
N ASN A 496 -49.14 -20.39 3.57
CA ASN A 496 -47.87 -19.85 3.05
C ASN A 496 -46.96 -19.17 4.09
N ASP A 497 -47.53 -18.60 5.15
CA ASP A 497 -46.85 -17.86 6.21
C ASP A 497 -46.53 -18.73 7.44
N SER A 498 -46.62 -20.05 7.28
CA SER A 498 -46.52 -20.98 8.41
C SER A 498 -45.14 -20.95 9.07
N TRP A 499 -44.03 -20.88 8.35
CA TRP A 499 -42.69 -20.78 8.99
C TRP A 499 -42.06 -19.39 8.92
N ASN A 500 -42.40 -18.62 7.89
CA ASN A 500 -41.85 -17.29 7.65
C ASN A 500 -42.99 -16.27 7.50
N THR A 501 -43.12 -15.34 8.45
CA THR A 501 -44.07 -14.21 8.36
C THR A 501 -43.47 -12.98 7.67
N GLY A 502 -42.16 -13.02 7.37
CA GLY A 502 -41.43 -11.99 6.65
C GLY A 502 -41.33 -12.28 5.16
N THR A 503 -40.14 -12.01 4.60
CA THR A 503 -39.85 -12.22 3.17
C THR A 503 -38.67 -13.16 2.98
N GLU A 504 -38.36 -13.54 1.74
CA GLU A 504 -37.17 -14.34 1.41
C GLU A 504 -35.85 -13.60 1.76
N ALA A 505 -35.81 -12.28 1.57
CA ALA A 505 -34.64 -11.45 1.83
C ALA A 505 -34.53 -11.01 3.30
N ALA A 506 -35.67 -10.93 4.00
CA ALA A 506 -35.77 -10.58 5.40
C ALA A 506 -36.75 -11.55 6.10
N PRO A 507 -36.32 -12.79 6.35
CA PRO A 507 -37.16 -13.81 6.97
C PRO A 507 -37.45 -13.48 8.43
N ILE A 508 -38.69 -13.68 8.84
CA ILE A 508 -39.14 -13.50 10.22
C ILE A 508 -39.74 -14.82 10.67
N LYS A 509 -39.19 -15.38 11.75
CA LYS A 509 -39.63 -16.65 12.31
C LYS A 509 -41.08 -16.58 12.79
N ASN A 510 -41.92 -17.50 12.34
CA ASN A 510 -43.23 -17.73 12.93
C ASN A 510 -43.11 -18.64 14.16
N THR A 511 -43.05 -18.08 15.36
CA THR A 511 -42.84 -18.84 16.61
C THR A 511 -43.93 -19.86 16.92
N ALA A 512 -45.11 -19.78 16.28
CA ALA A 512 -46.18 -20.76 16.48
C ALA A 512 -45.94 -22.08 15.75
N ASN A 513 -45.14 -22.07 14.68
CA ASN A 513 -45.10 -23.15 13.70
C ASN A 513 -43.67 -23.52 13.26
N ASP A 514 -42.71 -22.59 13.29
CA ASP A 514 -41.29 -22.87 13.03
C ASP A 514 -40.71 -23.66 14.21
N PRO A 515 -40.22 -24.89 13.97
CA PRO A 515 -39.80 -25.78 15.05
C PRO A 515 -38.37 -25.52 15.55
N CYS A 516 -37.60 -24.63 14.91
CA CYS A 516 -36.25 -24.33 15.35
C CYS A 516 -36.24 -23.67 16.76
N PRO A 517 -35.20 -23.87 17.57
CA PRO A 517 -35.11 -23.28 18.92
C PRO A 517 -34.96 -21.74 18.85
N SER A 518 -35.08 -21.07 20.00
CA SER A 518 -34.88 -19.61 20.08
C SER A 518 -33.49 -19.21 19.57
N GLY A 519 -33.43 -18.13 18.76
CA GLY A 519 -32.21 -17.66 18.10
C GLY A 519 -31.94 -18.34 16.77
N PHE A 520 -32.78 -19.30 16.37
CA PHE A 520 -32.69 -20.04 15.12
C PHE A 520 -34.06 -20.13 14.42
N ARG A 521 -34.03 -20.25 13.10
CA ARG A 521 -35.21 -20.47 12.25
C ARG A 521 -34.92 -21.48 11.15
N VAL A 522 -35.97 -21.95 10.47
CA VAL A 522 -35.82 -22.70 9.23
C VAL A 522 -35.18 -21.76 8.17
N PRO A 523 -34.14 -22.19 7.45
CA PRO A 523 -33.44 -21.37 6.45
C PRO A 523 -34.29 -21.07 5.22
N THR A 524 -33.97 -19.99 4.53
CA THR A 524 -34.55 -19.66 3.22
C THR A 524 -33.83 -20.43 2.10
N ILE A 525 -34.41 -20.48 0.90
CA ILE A 525 -33.76 -21.13 -0.24
C ILE A 525 -32.51 -20.37 -0.70
N THR A 526 -32.52 -19.05 -0.59
CA THR A 526 -31.35 -18.19 -0.87
C THR A 526 -30.18 -18.51 0.07
N GLU A 527 -30.47 -18.84 1.33
CA GLU A 527 -29.46 -19.25 2.31
C GLU A 527 -28.90 -20.64 2.00
N TRP A 528 -29.74 -21.59 1.58
CA TRP A 528 -29.27 -22.90 1.10
C TRP A 528 -28.40 -22.80 -0.15
N GLN A 529 -28.73 -21.92 -1.09
CA GLN A 529 -27.92 -21.64 -2.28
C GLN A 529 -26.59 -21.01 -1.89
N SER A 530 -26.60 -20.07 -0.95
CA SER A 530 -25.39 -19.44 -0.44
C SER A 530 -24.47 -20.45 0.25
N LEU A 531 -25.01 -21.35 1.07
CA LEU A 531 -24.25 -22.44 1.67
C LEU A 531 -23.64 -23.34 0.59
N GLY A 532 -24.43 -23.77 -0.40
CA GLY A 532 -23.96 -24.65 -1.48
C GLY A 532 -22.86 -24.04 -2.34
N ASN A 533 -22.97 -22.75 -2.67
CA ASN A 533 -22.09 -22.08 -3.62
C ASN A 533 -20.79 -21.53 -3.01
N ASN A 534 -20.75 -21.30 -1.70
CA ASN A 534 -19.63 -20.62 -1.03
C ASN A 534 -18.82 -21.54 -0.09
N ASN A 535 -19.06 -22.85 -0.12
CA ASN A 535 -18.36 -23.82 0.73
C ASN A 535 -17.80 -24.97 -0.10
N THR A 536 -16.73 -25.60 0.40
CA THR A 536 -16.20 -26.82 -0.22
C THR A 536 -17.00 -28.04 0.24
N VAL A 537 -17.24 -28.99 -0.66
CA VAL A 537 -18.15 -30.12 -0.43
C VAL A 537 -17.37 -31.44 -0.46
N SER A 538 -17.61 -32.30 0.52
CA SER A 538 -17.06 -33.65 0.56
C SER A 538 -18.09 -34.68 1.08
N LYS A 539 -17.77 -35.97 0.94
CA LYS A 539 -18.61 -37.10 1.35
C LYS A 539 -18.00 -37.81 2.54
N VAL A 540 -18.84 -38.29 3.45
CA VAL A 540 -18.42 -39.18 4.55
C VAL A 540 -19.31 -40.41 4.64
N GLY A 541 -18.68 -41.56 4.83
CA GLY A 541 -19.29 -42.88 5.02
C GLY A 541 -19.96 -43.50 3.78
N THR A 542 -20.85 -44.47 4.03
CA THR A 542 -21.31 -45.44 3.01
C THR A 542 -22.70 -45.12 2.45
N PHE A 543 -22.76 -44.79 1.15
CA PHE A 543 -23.97 -44.37 0.45
C PHE A 543 -24.77 -45.56 -0.11
N THR A 544 -25.40 -46.31 0.79
CA THR A 544 -26.28 -47.44 0.44
C THR A 544 -27.67 -47.22 0.99
N THR A 545 -28.70 -47.70 0.28
CA THR A 545 -30.10 -47.55 0.69
C THR A 545 -30.33 -48.11 2.10
N GLY A 546 -30.97 -47.32 2.95
CA GLY A 546 -31.29 -47.64 4.34
C GLY A 546 -30.21 -47.25 5.37
N SER A 547 -29.00 -46.90 4.92
CA SER A 547 -27.85 -46.58 5.79
C SER A 547 -28.05 -45.32 6.64
N PHE A 548 -27.49 -45.33 7.85
CA PHE A 548 -27.37 -44.16 8.74
C PHE A 548 -25.99 -43.50 8.69
N THR A 549 -25.04 -44.12 8.00
CA THR A 549 -23.63 -43.72 8.09
C THR A 549 -23.18 -42.81 6.95
N SER A 550 -24.08 -42.30 6.11
CA SER A 550 -23.73 -41.40 5.00
C SER A 550 -24.14 -39.96 5.27
N ALA A 551 -23.25 -39.03 4.93
CA ALA A 551 -23.51 -37.59 5.00
C ALA A 551 -22.67 -36.80 3.98
N ILE A 552 -23.11 -35.57 3.71
CA ILE A 552 -22.34 -34.55 2.99
C ILE A 552 -21.76 -33.56 4.00
N VAL A 553 -20.51 -33.15 3.79
CA VAL A 553 -19.81 -32.18 4.64
C VAL A 553 -19.51 -30.93 3.83
N PHE A 554 -20.05 -29.79 4.28
CA PHE A 554 -19.70 -28.45 3.81
C PHE A 554 -18.58 -27.89 4.68
N SER A 555 -17.51 -27.34 4.08
CA SER A 555 -16.38 -26.76 4.82
C SER A 555 -16.09 -25.31 4.43
N CYS A 556 -15.97 -24.45 5.46
CA CYS A 556 -15.60 -23.03 5.42
C CYS A 556 -14.34 -22.82 6.26
N GLY A 557 -13.16 -22.89 5.63
CA GLY A 557 -11.90 -22.94 6.39
C GLY A 557 -11.85 -24.17 7.31
N ALA A 558 -11.70 -23.96 8.61
CA ALA A 558 -11.72 -25.03 9.62
C ALA A 558 -13.13 -25.49 10.04
N ASN A 559 -14.16 -24.71 9.71
CA ASN A 559 -15.53 -24.97 10.12
C ASN A 559 -16.19 -26.01 9.21
N LYS A 560 -16.96 -26.93 9.80
CA LYS A 560 -17.65 -28.01 9.10
C LYS A 560 -19.13 -28.07 9.47
N LEU A 561 -19.98 -28.20 8.46
CA LEU A 561 -21.40 -28.51 8.61
C LEU A 561 -21.71 -29.83 7.91
N THR A 562 -22.08 -30.84 8.70
CA THR A 562 -22.35 -32.20 8.21
C THR A 562 -23.84 -32.47 8.16
N LEU A 563 -24.33 -32.88 6.98
CA LEU A 563 -25.73 -33.15 6.69
C LEU A 563 -25.96 -34.63 6.38
N PRO A 564 -26.59 -35.40 7.29
CA PRO A 564 -26.92 -36.80 7.07
C PRO A 564 -27.83 -37.05 5.85
N MET A 565 -27.64 -38.18 5.17
CA MET A 565 -28.49 -38.59 4.05
C MET A 565 -29.78 -39.25 4.58
N ALA A 566 -30.63 -38.46 5.23
CA ALA A 566 -31.80 -38.98 5.94
C ALA A 566 -32.97 -39.43 5.03
N GLY A 567 -32.92 -39.13 3.74
CA GLY A 567 -34.03 -39.43 2.82
C GLY A 567 -35.29 -38.59 3.12
N ALA A 568 -36.44 -39.13 2.72
CA ALA A 568 -37.72 -38.41 2.70
C ALA A 568 -38.90 -39.30 3.11
N ARG A 569 -39.93 -38.70 3.74
CA ARG A 569 -41.24 -39.33 3.98
C ARG A 569 -42.24 -38.81 2.95
N MET A 570 -42.79 -39.70 2.13
CA MET A 570 -43.60 -39.33 0.96
C MET A 570 -44.96 -38.70 1.33
N GLN A 571 -45.33 -37.64 0.62
CA GLN A 571 -46.51 -36.79 0.80
C GLN A 571 -47.87 -37.49 1.04
N LEU A 572 -48.12 -38.64 0.42
CA LEU A 572 -49.43 -39.33 0.51
C LEU A 572 -49.51 -40.35 1.64
N THR A 573 -48.37 -40.87 2.10
CA THR A 573 -48.34 -42.09 2.93
C THR A 573 -47.35 -42.05 4.09
N GLY A 574 -46.44 -41.08 4.12
CA GLY A 574 -45.31 -41.08 5.06
C GLY A 574 -44.34 -42.25 4.85
N LEU A 575 -44.38 -42.93 3.71
CA LEU A 575 -43.45 -44.02 3.40
C LEU A 575 -42.02 -43.46 3.29
N LEU A 576 -41.06 -44.08 3.96
CA LEU A 576 -39.66 -43.64 3.89
C LEU A 576 -39.03 -44.04 2.55
N LYS A 577 -38.36 -43.09 1.90
CA LYS A 577 -37.61 -43.30 0.65
C LYS A 577 -36.19 -42.78 0.77
N ASN A 578 -35.29 -43.48 0.09
CA ASN A 578 -33.94 -43.03 -0.29
C ASN A 578 -33.00 -42.61 0.86
N ARG A 579 -33.32 -42.97 2.12
CA ARG A 579 -32.36 -42.85 3.23
C ARG A 579 -31.05 -43.55 2.88
N GLY A 580 -29.93 -42.93 3.20
CA GLY A 580 -28.58 -43.41 2.92
C GLY A 580 -28.02 -42.98 1.56
N ILE A 581 -28.87 -42.61 0.58
CA ILE A 581 -28.43 -42.24 -0.78
C ILE A 581 -28.86 -40.83 -1.21
N GLN A 582 -29.91 -40.27 -0.59
CA GLN A 582 -30.41 -38.92 -0.84
C GLN A 582 -30.63 -38.14 0.47
N GLY A 583 -30.44 -36.83 0.41
CA GLY A 583 -30.70 -35.90 1.51
C GLY A 583 -31.74 -34.86 1.08
N PHE A 584 -32.72 -34.61 1.94
CA PHE A 584 -33.75 -33.61 1.73
C PHE A 584 -33.80 -32.71 2.95
N TYR A 585 -33.82 -31.40 2.75
CA TYR A 585 -33.81 -30.42 3.83
C TYR A 585 -34.76 -29.28 3.52
N TRP A 586 -35.70 -29.01 4.41
CA TRP A 586 -36.67 -27.96 4.17
C TRP A 586 -36.04 -26.57 4.10
N SER A 587 -36.61 -25.73 3.24
CA SER A 587 -36.52 -24.27 3.36
C SER A 587 -37.85 -23.71 3.87
N ASN A 588 -37.86 -22.49 4.39
CA ASN A 588 -39.08 -21.75 4.72
C ASN A 588 -39.67 -21.00 3.51
N THR A 589 -39.12 -21.19 2.31
CA THR A 589 -39.52 -20.50 1.09
C THR A 589 -40.62 -21.27 0.35
N ILE A 590 -41.73 -20.60 0.05
CA ILE A 590 -42.82 -21.19 -0.73
C ILE A 590 -42.44 -21.37 -2.20
N PHE A 591 -42.96 -22.43 -2.84
CA PHE A 591 -42.82 -22.63 -4.28
C PHE A 591 -44.07 -22.13 -5.01
N GLY A 592 -44.00 -20.90 -5.54
CA GLY A 592 -45.17 -20.21 -6.09
C GLY A 592 -45.83 -20.87 -7.31
N SER A 593 -45.10 -21.71 -8.04
CA SER A 593 -45.59 -22.34 -9.28
C SER A 593 -46.43 -23.60 -9.04
N PHE A 594 -46.44 -24.15 -7.82
CA PHE A 594 -47.26 -25.31 -7.47
C PHE A 594 -47.93 -25.08 -6.10
N PRO A 595 -49.26 -24.86 -6.06
CA PRO A 595 -49.97 -24.66 -4.81
C PRO A 595 -49.75 -25.83 -3.84
N GLY A 596 -49.33 -25.53 -2.61
CA GLY A 596 -49.05 -26.56 -1.61
C GLY A 596 -47.64 -27.16 -1.68
N ALA A 597 -46.72 -26.60 -2.47
CA ALA A 597 -45.30 -26.93 -2.43
C ALA A 597 -44.44 -25.85 -1.74
N ALA A 598 -43.23 -26.26 -1.36
CA ALA A 598 -42.18 -25.41 -0.84
C ALA A 598 -40.82 -25.85 -1.40
N TYR A 599 -39.86 -24.92 -1.40
CA TYR A 599 -38.50 -25.25 -1.80
C TYR A 599 -37.81 -26.09 -0.74
N ASN A 600 -36.89 -26.93 -1.18
CA ASN A 600 -35.99 -27.70 -0.33
C ASN A 600 -34.57 -27.68 -0.93
N MET A 601 -33.61 -28.09 -0.12
CA MET A 601 -32.32 -28.53 -0.61
C MET A 601 -32.35 -30.04 -0.80
N TYR A 602 -32.09 -30.48 -2.03
CA TYR A 602 -32.02 -31.87 -2.43
C TYR A 602 -30.58 -32.27 -2.78
N ILE A 603 -30.13 -33.39 -2.22
CA ILE A 603 -28.77 -33.88 -2.35
C ILE A 603 -28.80 -35.31 -2.89
N ILE A 604 -28.01 -35.55 -3.94
CA ILE A 604 -27.78 -36.88 -4.52
C ILE A 604 -26.34 -37.31 -4.22
N GLY A 605 -26.19 -38.35 -3.39
CA GLY A 605 -24.88 -38.75 -2.89
C GLY A 605 -24.07 -39.67 -3.80
N ASN A 606 -24.71 -40.43 -4.69
CA ASN A 606 -24.03 -41.45 -5.51
C ASN A 606 -23.19 -40.95 -6.71
N PRO A 607 -23.46 -39.81 -7.38
CA PRO A 607 -22.46 -39.25 -8.29
C PRO A 607 -21.24 -38.77 -7.51
N ASN A 608 -20.07 -38.76 -8.17
CA ASN A 608 -18.83 -38.17 -7.66
C ASN A 608 -18.38 -37.10 -8.66
N PRO A 609 -18.44 -35.79 -8.30
CA PRO A 609 -18.88 -35.22 -7.03
C PRO A 609 -20.38 -35.41 -6.76
N PRO A 610 -20.84 -35.31 -5.49
CA PRO A 610 -22.26 -35.33 -5.16
C PRO A 610 -22.97 -34.14 -5.83
N ILE A 611 -24.24 -34.32 -6.19
CA ILE A 611 -25.06 -33.26 -6.78
C ILE A 611 -25.86 -32.60 -5.66
N ILE A 612 -25.76 -31.28 -5.54
CA ILE A 612 -26.51 -30.46 -4.59
C ILE A 612 -27.42 -29.53 -5.39
N LEU A 613 -28.73 -29.68 -5.18
CA LEU A 613 -29.77 -28.87 -5.80
C LEU A 613 -30.44 -28.04 -4.71
N SER A 614 -29.95 -26.81 -4.54
CA SER A 614 -30.46 -25.84 -3.56
C SER A 614 -31.64 -25.02 -4.11
N ASN A 615 -32.49 -25.63 -4.95
CA ASN A 615 -33.65 -24.99 -5.56
C ASN A 615 -34.73 -26.01 -5.97
N ASP A 616 -34.67 -27.22 -5.41
CA ASP A 616 -35.67 -28.24 -5.68
C ASP A 616 -36.95 -27.96 -4.88
N ASN A 617 -38.03 -28.67 -5.19
CA ASN A 617 -39.33 -28.47 -4.57
C ASN A 617 -39.91 -29.79 -4.07
N GLY A 618 -40.75 -29.71 -3.04
CA GLY A 618 -41.50 -30.84 -2.49
C GLY A 618 -42.89 -30.40 -2.05
N GLU A 619 -43.81 -31.35 -1.95
CA GLU A 619 -45.15 -31.06 -1.44
C GLU A 619 -45.05 -30.81 0.07
N ARG A 620 -45.82 -29.85 0.60
CA ARG A 620 -45.75 -29.48 2.02
C ARG A 620 -46.14 -30.62 2.98
N SER A 621 -46.81 -31.64 2.46
CA SER A 621 -47.12 -32.89 3.17
C SER A 621 -45.99 -33.92 3.15
N ASP A 622 -44.91 -33.73 2.40
CA ASP A 622 -43.68 -34.52 2.57
C ASP A 622 -43.07 -34.27 3.95
N GLY A 623 -42.37 -35.26 4.49
CA GLY A 623 -41.61 -35.12 5.72
C GLY A 623 -40.11 -35.09 5.43
N TYR A 624 -39.47 -33.95 5.68
CA TYR A 624 -38.01 -33.78 5.56
C TYR A 624 -37.39 -33.34 6.89
N PRO A 625 -36.11 -33.66 7.12
CA PRO A 625 -35.32 -33.05 8.18
C PRO A 625 -35.25 -31.53 8.09
N ILE A 626 -35.03 -30.91 9.23
CA ILE A 626 -34.77 -29.47 9.36
C ILE A 626 -33.38 -29.26 9.94
N ARG A 627 -32.62 -28.37 9.30
CA ARG A 627 -31.33 -27.88 9.75
C ARG A 627 -31.44 -26.36 9.92
N CYS A 628 -31.38 -25.90 11.16
CA CYS A 628 -31.69 -24.50 11.47
C CYS A 628 -30.52 -23.55 11.20
N ILE A 629 -30.84 -22.28 10.93
CA ILE A 629 -29.90 -21.16 10.76
C ILE A 629 -30.25 -20.05 11.76
N SER A 630 -29.25 -19.28 12.22
CA SER A 630 -29.47 -18.15 13.12
C SER A 630 -30.41 -17.11 12.52
N GLU A 631 -31.34 -16.58 13.32
CA GLU A 631 -32.40 -15.63 12.92
C GLU A 631 -31.89 -14.44 12.07
#